data_AF-A0A1F9KF76-F1
#
_entry.id   AF-A0A1F9KF76-F1
#
_cell.length_a   1.000
_cell.length_b   1.000
_cell.length_c   1.000
_cell.angle_alpha   90.00
_cell.angle_beta   90.00
_cell.angle_gamma   90.00
#
_symmetry.space_group_name_H-M   'P 1'
#
loop_
_entity.id
_entity.type
_entity.pdbx_description
1 polymer ?
#
loop_
_entity_poly.entity_id
_entity_poly.type
_entity_poly.pdbx_seq_one_letter_code
_entity_poly.pdbx_strand_id
1 'polypeptide(L)'
;MARKPRVHFPGGLYHVIARGNQRQKIFRSDLDRARYLELLSRYQKRYRFRLYAYVLMANHVHLLVEACLTPLAKVMQGLQQSYTLYFNRKYGLVGHLFQGRYKAILCDRDSYLLELVRYLHLNPVRSKLVKEPSEYPWSSHRRYLGKPLKVEVDIETDLILSQFSPRRSQAVRRYKEFVLEGISEGHREDLYATKEQRYLGDEQFVERVSSRIEKEPSQAIRIDLADIEEAACGRYGLSPELLRSKSKDRRGSFGRMVVAYLGQELGGIKLSDVAKRYGRDQVSLSLGLKGLRERMTKEAGLRQSVEDLTEGLRNARRRK
;
A
#
# COMPACT_ATOMS: atom_id res chain seq x y z
N MET A 1 1.59 -10.04 24.79
CA MET A 1 0.17 -10.12 24.34
C MET A 1 0.09 -10.36 22.85
N ALA A 2 -0.74 -11.30 22.41
CA ALA A 2 -1.11 -11.46 21.01
C ALA A 2 -1.82 -10.19 20.52
N ARG A 3 -1.31 -9.57 19.45
CA ARG A 3 -1.89 -8.34 18.88
C ARG A 3 -2.94 -8.68 17.85
N LYS A 4 -4.09 -7.99 17.89
CA LYS A 4 -5.16 -8.12 16.89
C LYS A 4 -4.62 -7.92 15.46
N PRO A 5 -5.07 -8.73 14.47
CA PRO A 5 -4.68 -8.60 13.08
C PRO A 5 -4.94 -7.19 12.53
N ARG A 6 -4.12 -6.75 11.56
CA ARG A 6 -4.40 -5.50 10.84
C ARG A 6 -5.58 -5.73 9.92
N VAL A 7 -6.50 -4.79 9.95
CA VAL A 7 -7.67 -4.80 9.08
C VAL A 7 -7.25 -4.22 7.73
N HIS A 8 -7.38 -5.03 6.69
CA HIS A 8 -7.14 -4.62 5.31
C HIS A 8 -8.47 -4.68 4.57
N PHE A 9 -8.84 -3.57 3.95
CA PHE A 9 -9.96 -3.47 3.02
C PHE A 9 -9.41 -2.98 1.69
N PRO A 10 -9.59 -3.75 0.59
CA PRO A 10 -9.42 -3.20 -0.75
C PRO A 10 -10.31 -1.96 -0.94
N GLY A 11 -9.73 -0.87 -1.42
CA GLY A 11 -10.38 0.45 -1.52
C GLY A 11 -10.41 1.23 -0.20
N GLY A 12 -9.91 0.66 0.91
CA GLY A 12 -9.84 1.34 2.19
C GLY A 12 -8.85 2.49 2.19
N LEU A 13 -9.25 3.65 2.70
CA LEU A 13 -8.40 4.82 2.88
C LEU A 13 -7.68 4.73 4.22
N TYR A 14 -6.35 4.84 4.22
CA TYR A 14 -5.53 4.71 5.40
C TYR A 14 -4.63 5.92 5.61
N HIS A 15 -4.70 6.49 6.81
CA HIS A 15 -3.65 7.38 7.33
C HIS A 15 -2.54 6.54 7.96
N VAL A 16 -1.40 6.51 7.28
CA VAL A 16 -0.21 5.76 7.68
C VAL A 16 0.76 6.67 8.40
N ILE A 17 1.26 6.20 9.55
CA ILE A 17 2.28 6.91 10.32
C ILE A 17 3.45 5.97 10.61
N ALA A 18 4.66 6.34 10.19
CA ALA A 18 5.88 5.61 10.50
C ALA A 18 6.85 6.52 11.26
N ARG A 19 7.21 6.16 12.50
CA ARG A 19 8.03 7.00 13.38
C ARG A 19 9.35 6.32 13.78
N GLY A 20 10.41 7.11 13.86
CA GLY A 20 11.75 6.67 14.26
C GLY A 20 11.81 6.19 15.69
N ASN A 21 12.57 5.11 15.92
CA ASN A 21 12.79 4.52 17.24
C ASN A 21 13.24 5.58 18.24
N GLN A 22 12.68 5.59 19.46
CA GLN A 22 12.94 6.65 20.44
C GLN A 22 12.72 8.09 19.90
N ARG A 23 11.82 8.26 18.91
CA ARG A 23 11.57 9.54 18.21
C ARG A 23 12.80 10.11 17.49
N GLN A 24 13.81 9.29 17.22
CA GLN A 24 15.02 9.70 16.52
C GLN A 24 14.71 10.19 15.10
N LYS A 25 15.59 11.05 14.57
CA LYS A 25 15.54 11.48 13.18
C LYS A 25 15.74 10.27 12.26
N ILE A 26 14.74 10.01 11.42
CA ILE A 26 14.81 9.00 10.35
C ILE A 26 15.30 9.61 9.05
N PHE A 27 15.34 10.94 8.94
CA PHE A 27 16.01 11.69 7.88
C PHE A 27 17.01 12.65 8.50
N ARG A 28 18.30 12.42 8.26
CA ARG A 28 19.38 13.31 8.71
C ARG A 28 19.77 14.32 7.63
N SER A 29 19.42 14.03 6.38
CA SER A 29 19.70 14.83 5.19
C SER A 29 18.55 14.80 4.18
N ASP A 30 18.57 15.74 3.25
CA ASP A 30 17.64 15.78 2.12
C ASP A 30 17.80 14.57 1.18
N LEU A 31 19.02 14.03 1.07
CA LEU A 31 19.28 12.79 0.35
C LEU A 31 18.53 11.59 0.96
N ASP A 32 18.34 11.56 2.28
CA ASP A 32 17.58 10.50 2.93
C ASP A 32 16.10 10.57 2.56
N ARG A 33 15.54 11.78 2.53
CA ARG A 33 14.16 12.03 2.12
C ARG A 33 13.95 11.67 0.65
N ALA A 34 14.89 12.09 -0.21
CA ALA A 34 14.88 11.74 -1.63
C ALA A 34 14.87 10.21 -1.80
N ARG A 35 15.77 9.51 -1.09
CA ARG A 35 15.83 8.05 -1.14
C ARG A 35 14.55 7.37 -0.68
N TYR A 36 13.89 7.91 0.34
CA TYR A 36 12.60 7.39 0.79
C TYR A 36 11.52 7.55 -0.28
N LEU A 37 11.44 8.71 -0.94
CA LEU A 37 10.49 8.96 -2.02
C LEU A 37 10.76 8.08 -3.26
N GLU A 38 12.03 7.83 -3.60
CA GLU A 38 12.39 6.87 -4.66
C GLU A 38 11.87 5.47 -4.35
N LEU A 39 12.07 5.01 -3.11
CA LEU A 39 11.56 3.72 -2.66
C LEU A 39 10.03 3.70 -2.68
N LEU A 40 9.39 4.77 -2.20
CA LEU A 40 7.93 4.91 -2.22
C LEU A 40 7.39 4.80 -3.65
N SER A 41 7.97 5.55 -4.60
CA SER A 41 7.65 5.51 -6.03
C SER A 41 7.85 4.11 -6.62
N ARG A 42 8.96 3.44 -6.29
CA ARG A 42 9.21 2.04 -6.71
C ARG A 42 8.13 1.08 -6.20
N TYR A 43 7.77 1.18 -4.92
CA TYR A 43 6.77 0.32 -4.31
C TYR A 43 5.35 0.64 -4.80
N GLN A 44 5.08 1.90 -5.13
CA GLN A 44 3.85 2.33 -5.78
C GLN A 44 3.69 1.71 -7.16
N LYS A 45 4.74 1.77 -8.01
CA LYS A 45 4.74 1.11 -9.32
C LYS A 45 4.56 -0.41 -9.22
N ARG A 46 5.15 -1.03 -8.19
CA ARG A 46 5.10 -2.47 -7.96
C ARG A 46 3.73 -2.95 -7.49
N TYR A 47 3.10 -2.25 -6.56
CA TYR A 47 1.88 -2.72 -5.88
C TYR A 47 0.62 -1.92 -6.24
N ARG A 48 0.75 -0.89 -7.07
CA ARG A 48 -0.34 -0.10 -7.65
C ARG A 48 -1.33 0.44 -6.62
N PHE A 49 -0.82 0.85 -5.45
CA PHE A 49 -1.63 1.58 -4.46
C PHE A 49 -1.77 3.05 -4.87
N ARG A 50 -2.88 3.68 -4.46
CA ARG A 50 -3.09 5.11 -4.69
C ARG A 50 -2.57 5.91 -3.51
N LEU A 51 -1.82 6.96 -3.81
CA LEU A 51 -1.26 7.87 -2.81
C LEU A 51 -1.90 9.24 -3.01
N TYR A 52 -2.65 9.71 -2.03
CA TYR A 52 -3.31 11.01 -2.08
C TYR A 52 -2.41 12.12 -1.54
N ALA A 53 -1.73 11.86 -0.43
CA ALA A 53 -0.86 12.84 0.18
C ALA A 53 0.28 12.18 0.96
N TYR A 54 1.39 12.88 1.08
CA TYR A 54 2.49 12.57 1.98
C TYR A 54 3.11 13.84 2.58
N VAL A 55 3.75 13.66 3.74
CA VAL A 55 4.74 14.58 4.31
C VAL A 55 5.84 13.79 5.03
N LEU A 56 7.10 14.16 4.78
CA LEU A 56 8.27 13.54 5.41
C LEU A 56 8.86 14.47 6.48
N MET A 57 8.48 14.27 7.73
CA MET A 57 9.03 14.99 8.88
C MET A 57 10.35 14.36 9.33
N ALA A 58 11.21 15.10 10.04
CA ALA A 58 12.55 14.62 10.38
C ALA A 58 12.59 13.26 11.10
N ASN A 59 11.63 12.97 11.98
CA ASN A 59 11.55 11.75 12.77
C ASN A 59 10.34 10.86 12.45
N HIS A 60 9.47 11.24 11.50
CA HIS A 60 8.33 10.42 11.11
C HIS A 60 7.81 10.76 9.73
N VAL A 61 7.02 9.85 9.15
CA VAL A 61 6.35 10.01 7.86
C VAL A 61 4.85 9.87 8.06
N HIS A 62 4.09 10.71 7.37
CA HIS A 62 2.66 10.54 7.16
C HIS A 62 2.38 10.26 5.69
N LEU A 63 1.58 9.22 5.41
CA LEU A 63 1.05 8.93 4.08
C LEU A 63 -0.47 8.79 4.17
N LEU A 64 -1.19 9.28 3.16
CA LEU A 64 -2.61 9.03 2.96
C LEU A 64 -2.75 8.12 1.75
N VAL A 65 -2.99 6.84 2.02
CA VAL A 65 -2.91 5.76 1.05
C VAL A 65 -4.25 5.07 0.95
N GLU A 66 -4.74 4.89 -0.26
CA GLU A 66 -5.79 3.90 -0.50
C GLU A 66 -5.15 2.57 -0.84
N ALA A 67 -5.48 1.58 -0.02
CA ALA A 67 -5.01 0.23 -0.25
C ALA A 67 -5.80 -0.36 -1.41
N CYS A 68 -5.09 -0.73 -2.48
CA CYS A 68 -5.67 -1.51 -3.56
C CYS A 68 -5.69 -3.00 -3.16
N LEU A 69 -5.37 -3.86 -4.12
CA LEU A 69 -5.44 -5.31 -3.98
C LEU A 69 -4.33 -5.87 -3.08
N THR A 70 -3.15 -5.25 -3.10
CA THR A 70 -2.05 -5.65 -2.22
C THR A 70 -2.29 -5.11 -0.81
N PRO A 71 -2.22 -5.95 0.24
CA PRO A 71 -2.28 -5.47 1.60
C PRO A 71 -1.22 -4.42 1.89
N LEU A 72 -1.62 -3.32 2.50
CA LEU A 72 -0.73 -2.22 2.91
C LEU A 72 0.47 -2.70 3.75
N ALA A 73 0.30 -3.80 4.49
CA ALA A 73 1.38 -4.45 5.22
C ALA A 73 2.53 -4.92 4.34
N LYS A 74 2.26 -5.51 3.16
CA LYS A 74 3.28 -5.97 2.20
C LYS A 74 4.04 -4.77 1.63
N VAL A 75 3.33 -3.68 1.30
CA VAL A 75 3.91 -2.42 0.82
C VAL A 75 4.86 -1.82 1.87
N MET A 76 4.32 -1.59 3.07
CA MET A 76 5.06 -0.90 4.14
C MET A 76 6.21 -1.73 4.68
N GLN A 77 6.08 -3.06 4.72
CA GLN A 77 7.18 -3.95 5.10
C GLN A 77 8.36 -3.77 4.14
N GLY A 78 8.12 -3.86 2.83
CA GLY A 78 9.16 -3.69 1.83
C GLY A 78 9.80 -2.29 1.88
N LEU A 79 8.98 -1.25 1.96
CA LEU A 79 9.43 0.14 2.03
C LEU A 79 10.30 0.39 3.26
N GLN A 80 9.81 0.05 4.46
CA GLN A 80 10.52 0.31 5.71
C GLN A 80 11.81 -0.51 5.82
N GLN A 81 11.79 -1.79 5.40
CA GLN A 81 12.99 -2.62 5.40
C GLN A 81 14.06 -2.07 4.46
N SER A 82 13.67 -1.76 3.21
CA SER A 82 14.61 -1.23 2.21
C SER A 82 15.24 0.09 2.67
N TYR A 83 14.44 0.96 3.29
CA TYR A 83 14.90 2.23 3.80
C TYR A 83 15.79 2.08 5.05
N THR A 84 15.43 1.20 5.98
CA THR A 84 16.25 0.91 7.17
C THR A 84 17.62 0.38 6.78
N LEU A 85 17.69 -0.54 5.81
CA LEU A 85 18.95 -1.06 5.29
C LEU A 85 19.82 0.03 4.67
N TYR A 86 19.23 0.90 3.85
CA TYR A 86 19.92 2.07 3.28
C TYR A 86 20.49 2.97 4.38
N PHE A 87 19.64 3.36 5.34
CA PHE A 87 20.00 4.29 6.40
C PHE A 87 21.12 3.73 7.29
N ASN A 88 20.98 2.48 7.72
CA ASN A 88 21.98 1.81 8.54
C ASN A 88 23.31 1.69 7.81
N ARG A 89 23.31 1.31 6.53
CA ARG A 89 24.53 1.24 5.72
C ARG A 89 25.19 2.61 5.56
N LYS A 90 24.41 3.66 5.28
CA LYS A 90 24.92 5.02 5.07
C LYS A 90 25.55 5.61 6.34
N TYR A 91 24.98 5.31 7.51
CA TYR A 91 25.40 5.89 8.78
C TYR A 91 26.19 4.94 9.69
N GLY A 92 26.56 3.75 9.20
CA GLY A 92 27.31 2.76 10.00
C GLY A 92 26.55 2.25 11.23
N LEU A 93 25.23 2.18 11.16
CA LEU A 93 24.37 1.80 12.30
C LEU A 93 23.90 0.35 12.18
N VAL A 94 23.46 -0.20 13.32
CA VAL A 94 22.82 -1.52 13.42
C VAL A 94 21.48 -1.41 14.15
N GLY A 95 20.60 -2.40 13.93
CA GLY A 95 19.31 -2.47 14.62
C GLY A 95 18.16 -1.72 13.95
N HIS A 96 17.12 -1.42 14.73
CA HIS A 96 15.85 -0.89 14.23
C HIS A 96 15.86 0.63 14.09
N LEU A 97 15.54 1.12 12.88
CA LEU A 97 15.35 2.55 12.64
C LEU A 97 14.00 3.07 13.14
N PHE A 98 12.92 2.30 12.95
CA PHE A 98 11.54 2.67 13.31
C PHE A 98 11.14 2.09 14.69
N GLN A 99 10.14 2.68 15.38
CA GLN A 99 9.57 2.24 16.68
C GLN A 99 8.85 0.87 16.63
N GLY A 100 9.07 0.09 15.58
CA GLY A 100 8.31 -1.09 15.22
C GLY A 100 7.44 -0.85 13.99
N ARG A 101 6.27 -1.48 13.96
CA ARG A 101 5.39 -1.42 12.79
C ARG A 101 4.76 -0.03 12.64
N TYR A 102 4.56 0.42 11.40
CA TYR A 102 3.77 1.62 11.08
C TYR A 102 2.35 1.58 11.70
N LYS A 103 1.78 2.73 12.07
CA LYS A 103 0.35 2.85 12.36
C LYS A 103 -0.42 2.97 11.04
N ALA A 104 -1.60 2.38 10.97
CA ALA A 104 -2.52 2.52 9.85
C ALA A 104 -3.91 2.70 10.42
N ILE A 105 -4.40 3.94 10.33
CA ILE A 105 -5.73 4.34 10.78
C ILE A 105 -6.62 4.26 9.55
N LEU A 106 -7.68 3.44 9.59
CA LEU A 106 -8.68 3.41 8.54
C LEU A 106 -9.55 4.66 8.68
N CYS A 107 -9.70 5.39 7.59
CA CYS A 107 -10.39 6.67 7.55
C CYS A 107 -11.68 6.54 6.74
N ASP A 108 -12.75 7.16 7.22
CA ASP A 108 -13.93 7.38 6.39
C ASP A 108 -13.58 8.37 5.28
N ARG A 109 -13.76 7.95 4.03
CA ARG A 109 -13.37 8.74 2.87
C ARG A 109 -14.23 10.00 2.76
N ASP A 110 -15.54 9.85 2.92
CA ASP A 110 -16.48 10.93 2.63
C ASP A 110 -16.33 12.06 3.65
N SER A 111 -16.05 11.70 4.89
CA SER A 111 -15.95 12.66 6.00
C SER A 111 -14.55 13.26 6.18
N TYR A 112 -13.47 12.51 5.93
CA TYR A 112 -12.11 12.92 6.37
C TYR A 112 -11.09 13.11 5.25
N LEU A 113 -11.40 12.79 3.98
CA LEU A 113 -10.38 12.80 2.92
C LEU A 113 -9.72 14.17 2.73
N LEU A 114 -10.51 15.23 2.57
CA LEU A 114 -9.98 16.60 2.35
C LEU A 114 -9.24 17.11 3.59
N GLU A 115 -9.81 16.88 4.77
CA GLU A 115 -9.22 17.27 6.05
C GLU A 115 -7.88 16.59 6.32
N LEU A 116 -7.74 15.30 5.99
CA LEU A 116 -6.48 14.59 6.13
C LEU A 116 -5.42 15.09 5.16
N VAL A 117 -5.80 15.42 3.92
CA VAL A 117 -4.88 16.05 2.95
C VAL A 117 -4.37 17.38 3.53
N ARG A 118 -5.29 18.24 4.00
CA ARG A 118 -4.97 19.52 4.66
C ARG A 118 -4.06 19.32 5.87
N TYR A 119 -4.38 18.38 6.75
CA TYR A 119 -3.59 18.04 7.92
C TYR A 119 -2.15 17.63 7.60
N LEU A 120 -1.97 16.77 6.59
CA LEU A 120 -0.66 16.31 6.15
C LEU A 120 0.16 17.49 5.60
N HIS A 121 -0.45 18.37 4.81
CA HIS A 121 0.26 19.49 4.20
C HIS A 121 0.57 20.62 5.17
N LEU A 122 -0.26 20.80 6.20
CA LEU A 122 -0.03 21.79 7.26
C LEU A 122 0.91 21.30 8.37
N ASN A 123 1.29 20.02 8.38
CA ASN A 123 2.19 19.48 9.41
C ASN A 123 3.52 20.24 9.57
N PRO A 124 4.21 20.66 8.48
CA PRO A 124 5.41 21.46 8.57
C PRO A 124 5.18 22.85 9.19
N VAL A 125 4.06 23.49 8.87
CA VAL A 125 3.67 24.80 9.42
C VAL A 125 3.36 24.68 10.91
N ARG A 126 2.55 23.67 11.27
CA ARG A 126 2.21 23.34 12.66
C ARG A 126 3.43 23.01 13.52
N SER A 127 4.44 22.37 12.91
CA SER A 127 5.74 22.09 13.55
C SER A 127 6.70 23.28 13.52
N LYS A 128 6.25 24.46 13.07
CA LYS A 128 7.03 25.71 12.96
C LYS A 128 8.30 25.58 12.10
N LEU A 129 8.32 24.66 11.13
CA LEU A 129 9.45 24.46 10.21
C LEU A 129 9.43 25.48 9.07
N VAL A 130 8.24 25.94 8.68
CA VAL A 130 7.97 26.89 7.59
C VAL A 130 6.75 27.73 7.96
N LYS A 131 6.57 28.89 7.32
CA LYS A 131 5.37 29.72 7.53
C LYS A 131 4.23 29.28 6.63
N GLU A 132 4.54 28.82 5.42
CA GLU A 132 3.57 28.33 4.46
C GLU A 132 3.86 26.89 4.00
N PRO A 133 2.83 26.09 3.72
CA PRO A 133 3.01 24.69 3.32
C PRO A 133 3.79 24.54 2.00
N SER A 134 3.74 25.54 1.11
CA SER A 134 4.45 25.52 -0.18
C SER A 134 5.98 25.65 -0.08
N GLU A 135 6.47 26.18 1.06
CA GLU A 135 7.89 26.34 1.36
C GLU A 135 8.54 25.00 1.75
N TYR A 136 7.74 24.01 2.16
CA TYR A 136 8.25 22.71 2.56
C TYR A 136 8.33 21.73 1.38
N PRO A 137 9.53 21.40 0.86
CA PRO A 137 9.68 20.63 -0.38
C PRO A 137 9.40 19.13 -0.19
N TRP A 138 9.35 18.66 1.05
CA TRP A 138 9.22 17.24 1.40
C TRP A 138 7.77 16.84 1.75
N SER A 139 6.82 17.50 1.10
CA SER A 139 5.41 17.15 1.11
C SER A 139 4.85 17.10 -0.31
N SER A 140 3.75 16.37 -0.48
CA SER A 140 2.99 16.35 -1.73
C SER A 140 2.28 17.66 -2.08
N HIS A 141 2.20 18.65 -1.17
CA HIS A 141 1.42 19.88 -1.34
C HIS A 141 1.74 20.61 -2.66
N ARG A 142 3.03 20.66 -3.03
CA ARG A 142 3.49 21.33 -4.26
C ARG A 142 2.88 20.72 -5.53
N ARG A 143 2.64 19.41 -5.56
CA ARG A 143 2.03 18.74 -6.71
C ARG A 143 0.59 19.23 -6.95
N TYR A 144 -0.16 19.47 -5.88
CA TYR A 144 -1.50 20.05 -5.97
C TYR A 144 -1.51 21.46 -6.52
N LEU A 145 -0.43 22.22 -6.32
CA LEU A 145 -0.24 23.56 -6.88
C LEU A 145 0.30 23.55 -8.32
N GLY A 146 0.42 22.38 -8.95
CA GLY A 146 1.04 22.23 -10.28
C GLY A 146 2.55 22.49 -10.29
N LYS A 147 3.21 22.51 -9.12
CA LYS A 147 4.65 22.72 -8.99
C LYS A 147 5.40 21.38 -8.98
N PRO A 148 6.64 21.33 -9.47
CA PRO A 148 7.44 20.11 -9.46
C PRO A 148 7.78 19.67 -8.03
N LEU A 149 7.91 18.35 -7.86
CA LEU A 149 8.41 17.69 -6.66
C LEU A 149 9.94 17.56 -6.73
N LYS A 150 10.59 17.34 -5.59
CA LYS A 150 12.04 17.03 -5.55
C LYS A 150 12.34 15.64 -6.09
N VAL A 151 11.42 14.69 -5.88
CA VAL A 151 11.48 13.32 -6.41
C VAL A 151 10.10 12.97 -6.94
N GLU A 152 10.06 12.39 -8.13
CA GLU A 152 8.82 12.00 -8.79
C GLU A 152 8.16 10.81 -8.11
N VAL A 153 6.99 11.07 -7.53
CA VAL A 153 6.08 10.10 -6.94
C VAL A 153 4.71 10.38 -7.55
N ASP A 154 3.98 9.33 -7.87
CA ASP A 154 2.65 9.46 -8.44
C ASP A 154 1.67 9.84 -7.31
N ILE A 155 0.93 10.94 -7.49
CA ILE A 155 0.02 11.47 -6.49
C ILE A 155 -1.34 11.64 -7.16
N GLU A 156 -2.35 10.98 -6.60
CA GLU A 156 -3.74 11.07 -7.06
C GLU A 156 -4.34 12.42 -6.64
N THR A 157 -4.00 13.48 -7.39
CA THR A 157 -4.53 14.82 -7.14
C THR A 157 -5.90 15.02 -7.74
N ASP A 158 -6.26 14.28 -8.78
CA ASP A 158 -7.43 14.62 -9.59
C ASP A 158 -8.72 14.34 -8.81
N LEU A 159 -8.78 13.22 -8.08
CA LEU A 159 -9.91 12.94 -7.18
C LEU A 159 -10.11 14.08 -6.16
N ILE A 160 -9.04 14.58 -5.56
CA ILE A 160 -9.12 15.63 -4.53
C ILE A 160 -9.48 16.98 -5.14
N LEU A 161 -8.80 17.38 -6.23
CA LEU A 161 -9.03 18.65 -6.89
C LEU A 161 -10.45 18.73 -7.48
N SER A 162 -10.99 17.61 -7.98
CA SER A 162 -12.35 17.56 -8.51
C SER A 162 -13.43 17.92 -7.47
N GLN A 163 -13.16 17.71 -6.17
CA GLN A 163 -14.08 18.11 -5.09
C GLN A 163 -14.20 19.63 -4.94
N PHE A 164 -13.22 20.40 -5.43
CA PHE A 164 -13.23 21.86 -5.33
C PHE A 164 -13.84 22.53 -6.57
N SER A 165 -13.61 21.96 -7.76
CA SER A 165 -14.15 22.45 -9.04
C SER A 165 -13.84 21.50 -10.20
N PRO A 166 -14.71 21.40 -11.23
CA PRO A 166 -14.41 20.66 -12.44
C PRO A 166 -13.30 21.31 -13.29
N ARG A 167 -13.15 22.65 -13.21
CA ARG A 167 -12.07 23.37 -13.90
C ARG A 167 -10.80 23.37 -13.06
N ARG A 168 -9.71 22.78 -13.59
CA ARG A 168 -8.43 22.58 -12.88
C ARG A 168 -7.86 23.85 -12.27
N SER A 169 -7.84 24.97 -12.99
CA SER A 169 -7.29 26.23 -12.46
C SER A 169 -8.06 26.75 -11.23
N GLN A 170 -9.40 26.65 -11.26
CA GLN A 170 -10.25 27.02 -10.13
C GLN A 170 -10.11 26.03 -8.97
N ALA A 171 -9.99 24.73 -9.27
CA ALA A 171 -9.79 23.68 -8.27
C ALA A 171 -8.49 23.90 -7.48
N VAL A 172 -7.39 24.16 -8.16
CA VAL A 172 -6.08 24.44 -7.53
C VAL A 172 -6.15 25.69 -6.65
N ARG A 173 -6.84 26.75 -7.12
CA ARG A 173 -7.04 27.98 -6.34
C ARG A 173 -7.83 27.71 -5.06
N ARG A 174 -9.00 27.09 -5.17
CA ARG A 174 -9.88 26.78 -4.02
C ARG A 174 -9.23 25.82 -3.03
N TYR A 175 -8.53 24.81 -3.54
CA TYR A 175 -7.72 23.92 -2.70
C TYR A 175 -6.65 24.70 -1.92
N LYS A 176 -5.95 25.65 -2.56
CA LYS A 176 -4.94 26.48 -1.88
C LYS A 176 -5.58 27.30 -0.76
N GLU A 177 -6.72 27.94 -1.04
CA GLU A 177 -7.51 28.70 -0.06
C GLU A 177 -7.89 27.81 1.13
N PHE A 178 -8.51 26.65 0.87
CA PHE A 178 -8.87 25.64 1.89
C PHE A 178 -7.70 25.21 2.79
N VAL A 179 -6.52 24.96 2.21
CA VAL A 179 -5.34 24.59 3.01
C VAL A 179 -4.84 25.76 3.86
N LEU A 180 -4.83 26.98 3.33
CA LEU A 180 -4.36 28.16 4.05
C LEU A 180 -5.31 28.57 5.19
N GLU A 181 -6.62 28.43 5.02
CA GLU A 181 -7.62 28.64 6.07
C GLU A 181 -7.32 27.77 7.30
N GLY A 182 -6.90 26.52 7.08
CA GLY A 182 -6.53 25.59 8.16
C GLY A 182 -5.30 25.98 8.98
N ILE A 183 -4.51 26.99 8.56
CA ILE A 183 -3.43 27.56 9.39
C ILE A 183 -4.03 28.29 10.60
N SER A 184 -5.11 29.04 10.38
CA SER A 184 -5.77 29.85 11.41
C SER A 184 -6.51 29.00 12.45
N GLU A 185 -6.98 27.82 12.07
CA GLU A 185 -7.70 26.88 12.93
C GLU A 185 -6.81 26.20 14.00
N GLY A 186 -5.49 26.36 13.91
CA GLY A 186 -4.54 25.78 14.88
C GLY A 186 -4.50 24.24 14.85
N HIS A 187 -4.21 23.64 16.01
CA HIS A 187 -4.22 22.19 16.22
C HIS A 187 -5.61 21.73 16.68
N ARG A 188 -6.40 21.19 15.76
CA ARG A 188 -7.71 20.58 16.02
C ARG A 188 -7.55 19.09 16.38
N GLU A 189 -7.19 18.78 17.61
CA GLU A 189 -6.99 17.38 18.06
C GLU A 189 -8.27 16.53 17.99
N ASP A 190 -9.43 17.17 18.14
CA ASP A 190 -10.78 16.59 18.03
C ASP A 190 -11.03 15.94 16.67
N LEU A 191 -10.61 16.59 15.59
CA LEU A 191 -10.80 16.09 14.21
C LEU A 191 -9.96 14.85 13.89
N TYR A 192 -8.98 14.53 14.73
CA TYR A 192 -8.06 13.39 14.54
C TYR A 192 -8.06 12.45 15.74
N ALA A 193 -9.04 12.58 16.63
CA ALA A 193 -9.27 11.65 17.73
C ALA A 193 -9.61 10.28 17.15
N THR A 194 -8.77 9.29 17.42
CA THR A 194 -8.91 7.94 16.85
C THR A 194 -9.44 6.98 17.90
N LYS A 195 -10.49 6.22 17.58
CA LYS A 195 -10.94 5.13 18.43
C LYS A 195 -9.90 3.99 18.35
N GLU A 196 -9.34 3.62 19.50
CA GLU A 196 -8.27 2.62 19.64
C GLU A 196 -7.00 2.85 18.76
N GLN A 197 -6.77 4.06 18.25
CA GLN A 197 -5.72 4.35 17.25
C GLN A 197 -5.85 3.57 15.93
N ARG A 198 -7.07 3.13 15.57
CA ARG A 198 -7.33 2.26 14.41
C ARG A 198 -8.36 2.81 13.43
N TYR A 199 -9.30 3.62 13.89
CA TYR A 199 -10.38 4.17 13.06
C TYR A 199 -10.50 5.68 13.26
N LEU A 200 -10.76 6.38 12.17
CA LEU A 200 -11.13 7.79 12.13
C LEU A 200 -12.40 7.93 11.30
N GLY A 201 -13.53 8.15 11.96
CA GLY A 201 -14.88 8.10 11.40
C GLY A 201 -15.94 8.31 12.50
N ASP A 202 -17.16 8.63 12.09
CA ASP A 202 -18.31 8.74 13.01
C ASP A 202 -18.67 7.37 13.64
N GLU A 203 -19.56 7.38 14.64
CA GLU A 203 -19.95 6.15 15.34
C GLU A 203 -20.55 5.12 14.39
N GLN A 204 -21.34 5.57 13.42
CA GLN A 204 -21.94 4.68 12.40
C GLN A 204 -20.87 4.04 11.51
N PHE A 205 -19.84 4.78 11.08
CA PHE A 205 -18.71 4.24 10.33
C PHE A 205 -17.93 3.23 11.16
N VAL A 206 -17.63 3.55 12.42
CA VAL A 206 -16.93 2.66 13.33
C VAL A 206 -17.73 1.37 13.52
N GLU A 207 -19.05 1.45 13.68
CA GLU A 207 -19.93 0.29 13.82
C GLU A 207 -20.05 -0.53 12.51
N ARG A 208 -20.20 0.12 11.35
CA ARG A 208 -20.16 -0.55 10.03
C ARG A 208 -18.84 -1.29 9.81
N VAL A 209 -17.72 -0.65 10.15
CA VAL A 209 -16.39 -1.27 10.02
C VAL A 209 -16.21 -2.39 11.04
N SER A 210 -16.63 -2.21 12.28
CA SER A 210 -16.47 -3.21 13.35
C SER A 210 -17.34 -4.43 13.08
N SER A 211 -18.61 -4.24 12.69
CA SER A 211 -19.50 -5.32 12.27
C SER A 211 -18.99 -6.03 11.01
N ARG A 212 -18.39 -5.30 10.06
CA ARG A 212 -17.71 -5.92 8.91
C ARG A 212 -16.47 -6.70 9.32
N ILE A 213 -15.70 -6.26 10.31
CA ILE A 213 -14.56 -7.03 10.85
C ILE A 213 -15.03 -8.25 11.63
N GLU A 214 -16.16 -8.18 12.33
CA GLU A 214 -16.72 -9.31 13.07
C GLU A 214 -17.34 -10.35 12.14
N LYS A 215 -18.03 -9.90 11.08
CA LYS A 215 -18.59 -10.77 10.02
C LYS A 215 -17.52 -11.27 9.04
N GLU A 216 -16.46 -10.49 8.80
CA GLU A 216 -15.34 -10.78 7.89
C GLU A 216 -13.99 -10.59 8.62
N PRO A 217 -13.62 -11.47 9.57
CA PRO A 217 -12.43 -11.30 10.41
C PRO A 217 -11.15 -11.33 9.61
N SER A 218 -10.68 -10.15 9.16
CA SER A 218 -9.39 -9.94 8.50
C SER A 218 -9.04 -11.03 7.47
N GLN A 219 -9.99 -11.44 6.63
CA GLN A 219 -9.66 -12.23 5.46
C GLN A 219 -9.23 -11.25 4.37
N ALA A 220 -7.93 -10.99 4.25
CA ALA A 220 -7.39 -10.77 2.92
C ALA A 220 -7.95 -11.91 2.06
N ILE A 221 -8.82 -11.61 1.10
CA ILE A 221 -9.61 -12.58 0.31
C ILE A 221 -8.86 -13.92 0.19
N ARG A 222 -9.08 -14.85 1.12
CA ARG A 222 -8.30 -16.10 1.17
C ARG A 222 -8.97 -17.04 0.20
N ILE A 223 -8.55 -16.93 -1.06
CA ILE A 223 -8.89 -17.92 -2.07
C ILE A 223 -8.02 -19.13 -1.77
N ASP A 224 -8.66 -20.27 -1.48
CA ASP A 224 -7.95 -21.47 -1.11
C ASP A 224 -7.08 -21.95 -2.27
N LEU A 225 -5.97 -22.60 -1.92
CA LEU A 225 -5.03 -23.11 -2.93
C LEU A 225 -5.71 -24.08 -3.91
N ALA A 226 -6.76 -24.78 -3.46
CA ALA A 226 -7.58 -25.67 -4.28
C ALA A 226 -8.40 -24.90 -5.33
N ASP A 227 -9.08 -23.81 -4.94
CA ASP A 227 -9.84 -22.96 -5.86
C ASP A 227 -8.90 -22.33 -6.92
N ILE A 228 -7.71 -21.90 -6.49
CA ILE A 228 -6.68 -21.34 -7.40
C ILE A 228 -6.18 -22.41 -8.37
N GLU A 229 -5.91 -23.62 -7.87
CA GLU A 229 -5.48 -24.76 -8.68
C GLU A 229 -6.53 -25.12 -9.73
N GLU A 230 -7.80 -25.21 -9.34
CA GLU A 230 -8.91 -25.52 -10.24
C GLU A 230 -9.04 -24.47 -11.36
N ALA A 231 -9.05 -23.18 -11.00
CA ALA A 231 -9.14 -22.11 -11.99
C ALA A 231 -7.94 -22.10 -12.96
N ALA A 232 -6.72 -22.26 -12.44
CA ALA A 232 -5.53 -22.33 -13.27
C ALA A 232 -5.54 -23.55 -14.21
N CYS A 233 -5.96 -24.71 -13.70
CA CYS A 233 -6.14 -25.93 -14.49
C CYS A 233 -7.16 -25.73 -15.61
N GLY A 234 -8.33 -25.18 -15.30
CA GLY A 234 -9.38 -24.91 -16.29
C GLY A 234 -8.94 -23.93 -17.38
N ARG A 235 -8.25 -22.84 -17.02
CA ARG A 235 -7.82 -21.81 -17.98
C ARG A 235 -6.74 -22.27 -18.96
N TYR A 236 -5.85 -23.15 -18.50
CA TYR A 236 -4.68 -23.58 -19.28
C TYR A 236 -4.78 -25.04 -19.77
N GLY A 237 -5.93 -25.69 -19.59
CA GLY A 237 -6.16 -27.08 -19.98
C GLY A 237 -5.15 -28.04 -19.34
N LEU A 238 -4.89 -27.85 -18.04
CA LEU A 238 -3.96 -28.67 -17.26
C LEU A 238 -4.74 -29.56 -16.31
N SER A 239 -4.26 -30.76 -16.03
CA SER A 239 -4.83 -31.61 -14.98
C SER A 239 -4.11 -31.38 -13.64
N PRO A 240 -4.79 -31.51 -12.49
CA PRO A 240 -4.13 -31.46 -11.17
C PRO A 240 -3.01 -32.49 -11.01
N GLU A 241 -3.13 -33.66 -11.64
CA GLU A 241 -2.11 -34.71 -11.65
C GLU A 241 -0.84 -34.25 -12.36
N LEU A 242 -0.96 -33.49 -13.44
CA LEU A 242 0.18 -32.92 -14.17
C LEU A 242 0.97 -31.93 -13.30
N LEU A 243 0.28 -31.16 -12.44
CA LEU A 243 0.94 -30.24 -11.50
C LEU A 243 1.70 -31.01 -10.41
N ARG A 244 1.19 -32.16 -9.97
CA ARG A 244 1.82 -33.04 -8.96
C ARG A 244 2.83 -34.02 -9.55
N SER A 245 2.84 -34.21 -10.87
CA SER A 245 3.75 -35.12 -11.57
C SER A 245 5.21 -34.78 -11.26
N LYS A 246 6.03 -35.82 -11.08
CA LYS A 246 7.49 -35.70 -10.85
C LYS A 246 8.26 -35.36 -12.13
N SER A 247 7.64 -35.46 -13.31
CA SER A 247 8.29 -35.20 -14.59
C SER A 247 8.77 -33.74 -14.72
N LYS A 248 9.73 -33.50 -15.62
CA LYS A 248 10.21 -32.15 -15.99
C LYS A 248 9.31 -31.50 -17.06
N ASP A 249 8.05 -31.89 -17.13
CA ASP A 249 7.12 -31.37 -18.13
C ASP A 249 6.97 -29.84 -18.01
N ARG A 250 7.11 -29.16 -19.16
CA ARG A 250 7.09 -27.69 -19.22
C ARG A 250 5.71 -27.14 -18.87
N ARG A 251 4.62 -27.83 -19.24
CA ARG A 251 3.25 -27.39 -18.94
C ARG A 251 2.93 -27.52 -17.46
N GLY A 252 3.31 -28.63 -16.83
CA GLY A 252 3.19 -28.82 -15.38
C GLY A 252 4.02 -27.81 -14.58
N SER A 253 5.22 -27.49 -15.05
CA SER A 253 6.05 -26.43 -14.44
C SER A 253 5.39 -25.05 -14.53
N PHE A 254 4.89 -24.70 -15.71
CA PHE A 254 4.17 -23.45 -15.93
C PHE A 254 2.93 -23.34 -15.02
N GLY A 255 2.10 -24.39 -14.97
CA GLY A 255 0.91 -24.39 -14.11
C GLY A 255 1.24 -24.20 -12.64
N ARG A 256 2.29 -24.87 -12.12
CA ARG A 256 2.76 -24.63 -10.74
C ARG A 256 3.18 -23.19 -10.50
N MET A 257 3.82 -22.54 -11.48
CA MET A 257 4.21 -21.13 -11.33
C MET A 257 3.00 -20.20 -11.32
N VAL A 258 2.00 -20.47 -12.15
CA VAL A 258 0.74 -19.71 -12.17
C VAL A 258 0.03 -19.85 -10.83
N VAL A 259 -0.14 -21.08 -10.31
CA VAL A 259 -0.76 -21.32 -9.00
C VAL A 259 0.06 -20.67 -7.88
N ALA A 260 1.38 -20.75 -7.91
CA ALA A 260 2.24 -20.09 -6.94
C ALA A 260 2.12 -18.55 -6.98
N TYR A 261 2.05 -17.98 -8.19
CA TYR A 261 1.85 -16.55 -8.40
C TYR A 261 0.52 -16.10 -7.81
N LEU A 262 -0.57 -16.75 -8.20
CA LEU A 262 -1.91 -16.44 -7.73
C LEU A 262 -2.06 -16.70 -6.23
N GLY A 263 -1.45 -17.75 -5.69
CA GLY A 263 -1.42 -18.02 -4.26
C GLY A 263 -0.76 -16.88 -3.48
N GLN A 264 0.32 -16.29 -4.00
CA GLN A 264 0.97 -15.13 -3.40
C GLN A 264 0.19 -13.82 -3.57
N GLU A 265 -0.54 -13.67 -4.67
CA GLU A 265 -1.26 -12.43 -5.03
C GLU A 265 -2.71 -12.39 -4.52
N LEU A 266 -3.35 -13.55 -4.31
CA LEU A 266 -4.74 -13.69 -3.87
C LEU A 266 -4.81 -14.19 -2.44
N GLY A 267 -4.24 -15.36 -2.14
CA GLY A 267 -4.43 -16.03 -0.84
C GLY A 267 -3.40 -15.67 0.24
N GLY A 268 -2.34 -14.93 -0.09
CA GLY A 268 -1.21 -14.71 0.81
C GLY A 268 -0.47 -16.01 1.19
N ILE A 269 -0.56 -17.02 0.33
CA ILE A 269 -0.05 -18.38 0.54
C ILE A 269 1.48 -18.35 0.43
N LYS A 270 2.17 -18.96 1.39
CA LYS A 270 3.63 -19.02 1.36
C LYS A 270 4.07 -19.96 0.26
N LEU A 271 5.18 -19.62 -0.40
CA LEU A 271 5.75 -20.48 -1.44
C LEU A 271 6.11 -21.87 -0.90
N SER A 272 6.50 -21.97 0.38
CA SER A 272 6.73 -23.24 1.09
C SER A 272 5.51 -24.15 1.09
N ASP A 273 4.31 -23.58 1.17
CA ASP A 273 3.07 -24.34 1.27
C ASP A 273 2.67 -24.88 -0.11
N VAL A 274 2.89 -24.08 -1.15
CA VAL A 274 2.77 -24.49 -2.56
C VAL A 274 3.81 -25.57 -2.92
N ALA A 275 5.04 -25.42 -2.43
CA ALA A 275 6.14 -26.39 -2.60
C ALA A 275 5.76 -27.75 -2.04
N LYS A 276 5.30 -27.78 -0.78
CA LYS A 276 4.82 -28.99 -0.11
C LYS A 276 3.67 -29.65 -0.86
N ARG A 277 2.67 -28.86 -1.31
CA ARG A 277 1.51 -29.39 -2.05
C ARG A 277 1.90 -30.16 -3.31
N TYR A 278 2.91 -29.68 -4.04
CA TYR A 278 3.34 -30.31 -5.29
C TYR A 278 4.56 -31.22 -5.16
N GLY A 279 5.04 -31.48 -3.94
CA GLY A 279 6.25 -32.28 -3.72
C GLY A 279 7.49 -31.70 -4.41
N ARG A 280 7.62 -30.36 -4.44
CA ARG A 280 8.72 -29.65 -5.08
C ARG A 280 9.55 -28.88 -4.07
N ASP A 281 10.79 -28.61 -4.45
CA ASP A 281 11.67 -27.72 -3.70
C ASP A 281 11.22 -26.24 -3.86
N GLN A 282 11.30 -25.49 -2.75
CA GLN A 282 10.91 -24.09 -2.69
C GLN A 282 11.83 -23.19 -3.54
N VAL A 283 13.12 -23.51 -3.66
CA VAL A 283 14.08 -22.73 -4.44
C VAL A 283 13.73 -22.80 -5.93
N SER A 284 13.41 -23.99 -6.42
CA SER A 284 12.99 -24.27 -7.79
C SER A 284 11.70 -23.53 -8.15
N LEU A 285 10.71 -23.53 -7.26
CA LEU A 285 9.49 -22.72 -7.44
C LEU A 285 9.79 -21.22 -7.46
N SER A 286 10.73 -20.74 -6.62
CA SER A 286 11.09 -19.31 -6.56
C SER A 286 11.74 -18.84 -7.87
N LEU A 287 12.66 -19.64 -8.42
CA LEU A 287 13.31 -19.38 -9.70
C LEU A 287 12.31 -19.40 -10.86
N GLY A 288 11.44 -20.42 -10.91
CA GLY A 288 10.40 -20.50 -11.92
C GLY A 288 9.40 -19.33 -11.84
N LEU A 289 9.06 -18.88 -10.63
CA LEU A 289 8.15 -17.77 -10.41
C LEU A 289 8.77 -16.43 -10.85
N LYS A 290 10.09 -16.26 -10.63
CA LYS A 290 10.84 -15.14 -11.19
C LYS A 290 10.76 -15.15 -12.73
N GLY A 291 10.98 -16.31 -13.34
CA GLY A 291 10.86 -16.50 -14.79
C GLY A 291 9.45 -16.20 -15.33
N LEU A 292 8.39 -16.65 -14.62
CA LEU A 292 7.01 -16.34 -14.99
C LEU A 292 6.76 -14.82 -14.97
N ARG A 293 7.21 -14.12 -13.91
CA ARG A 293 7.06 -12.66 -13.81
C ARG A 293 7.79 -11.93 -14.94
N GLU A 294 9.00 -12.36 -15.29
CA GLU A 294 9.74 -11.80 -16.43
C GLU A 294 9.00 -12.04 -17.76
N ARG A 295 8.46 -13.24 -17.98
CA ARG A 295 7.64 -13.52 -19.16
C ARG A 295 6.39 -12.65 -19.24
N MET A 296 5.69 -12.44 -18.13
CA MET A 296 4.52 -11.53 -18.09
C MET A 296 4.87 -10.07 -18.41
N THR A 297 6.13 -9.65 -18.29
CA THR A 297 6.55 -8.32 -18.76
C THR A 297 6.77 -8.25 -20.28
N LYS A 298 7.03 -9.38 -20.93
CA LYS A 298 7.35 -9.48 -22.36
C LYS A 298 6.15 -9.96 -23.20
N GLU A 299 5.31 -10.81 -22.63
CA GLU A 299 4.19 -11.48 -23.29
C GLU A 299 2.86 -10.88 -22.78
N ALA A 300 2.33 -9.88 -23.50
CA ALA A 300 1.09 -9.19 -23.11
C ALA A 300 -0.11 -10.13 -22.97
N GLY A 301 -0.24 -11.11 -23.87
CA GLY A 301 -1.33 -12.10 -23.80
C GLY A 301 -1.27 -13.00 -22.57
N LEU A 302 -0.07 -13.40 -22.13
CA LEU A 302 0.10 -14.16 -20.89
C LEU A 302 -0.27 -13.30 -19.67
N ARG A 303 0.16 -12.04 -19.66
CA ARG A 303 -0.16 -11.10 -18.59
C ARG A 303 -1.67 -10.91 -18.45
N GLN A 304 -2.35 -10.59 -19.56
CA GLN A 304 -3.79 -10.41 -19.58
C GLN A 304 -4.49 -11.69 -19.09
N SER A 305 -4.07 -12.85 -19.59
CA SER A 305 -4.64 -14.14 -19.18
C SER A 305 -4.56 -14.41 -17.67
N VAL A 306 -3.44 -14.06 -17.02
CA VAL A 306 -3.27 -14.21 -15.56
C VAL A 306 -4.06 -13.14 -14.80
N GLU A 307 -4.12 -11.91 -15.31
CA GLU A 307 -4.92 -10.82 -14.72
C GLU A 307 -6.42 -11.14 -14.77
N ASP A 308 -6.94 -11.64 -15.90
CA ASP A 308 -8.33 -12.10 -16.05
C ASP A 308 -8.65 -13.21 -15.03
N LEU A 309 -7.73 -14.17 -14.86
CA LEU A 309 -7.91 -15.26 -13.90
C LEU A 309 -7.93 -14.75 -12.46
N THR A 310 -7.07 -13.78 -12.17
CA THR A 310 -7.00 -13.10 -10.88
C THR A 310 -8.32 -12.38 -10.56
N GLU A 311 -8.91 -11.70 -11.55
CA GLU A 311 -10.18 -11.01 -11.41
C GLU A 311 -11.37 -11.98 -11.31
N GLY A 312 -11.41 -13.03 -12.13
CA GLY A 312 -12.43 -14.07 -12.09
C GLY A 312 -12.50 -14.76 -10.72
N LEU A 313 -11.35 -15.16 -10.17
CA LEU A 313 -11.25 -15.75 -8.83
C LEU A 313 -11.74 -14.79 -7.73
N ARG A 314 -11.44 -13.50 -7.85
CA ARG A 314 -11.93 -12.48 -6.89
C ARG A 314 -13.43 -12.28 -6.98
N ASN A 315 -13.99 -12.26 -8.18
CA ASN A 315 -15.43 -12.08 -8.40
C ASN A 315 -16.23 -13.30 -7.95
N ALA A 316 -15.74 -14.51 -8.18
CA ALA A 316 -16.37 -15.75 -7.71
C ALA A 316 -16.48 -15.79 -6.18
N ARG A 317 -15.48 -15.28 -5.46
CA ARG A 317 -15.49 -15.24 -3.98
C ARG A 317 -16.31 -14.10 -3.39
N ARG A 318 -16.61 -13.04 -4.15
CA ARG A 318 -17.53 -11.96 -3.73
C ARG A 318 -19.00 -12.36 -3.83
N ARG A 319 -19.32 -13.40 -4.61
CA ARG A 319 -20.70 -13.89 -4.84
C ARG A 319 -21.09 -15.06 -3.92
N LYS A 320 -20.13 -15.67 -3.22
CA LYS A 320 -20.34 -16.72 -2.22
C LYS A 320 -20.35 -16.10 -0.83
#